data_AF-A0A1G0MTZ7-F1
#
_entry.id   AF-A0A1G0MTZ7-F1
#
_cell.length_a   1.000
_cell.length_b   1.000
_cell.length_c   1.000
_cell.angle_alpha   90.00
_cell.angle_beta   90.00
_cell.angle_gamma   90.00
#
_symmetry.space_group_name_H-M   'P 1'
#
loop_
_entity.id
_entity.type
_entity.pdbx_description
1 polymer ?
#
loop_
_entity_poly.entity_id
_entity_poly.type
_entity_poly.pdbx_seq_one_letter_code
_entity_poly.pdbx_strand_id
1 'polypeptide(L)' 'MKSSIRDKAEGAFHEIKGTAKEIAGILNEDPELETEGSDEKIAGKVQAKIGQIKTVLGK' A
#
# COMPACT_ATOMS: atom_id res chain seq x y z
N MET A 1 -0.60 8.98 -18.20
CA MET A 1 -0.04 10.04 -17.31
C MET A 1 -0.87 10.37 -16.04
N LYS A 2 -2.11 10.86 -16.11
CA LYS A 2 -2.88 11.19 -14.86
C LYS A 2 -3.18 9.98 -13.97
N SER A 3 -3.41 8.81 -14.58
CA SER A 3 -3.67 7.55 -13.86
C SER A 3 -2.46 7.07 -13.06
N SER A 4 -1.24 7.22 -13.59
CA SER A 4 -0.05 6.65 -12.96
C SER A 4 0.39 7.41 -11.71
N ILE A 5 0.15 8.73 -11.66
CA ILE A 5 0.33 9.54 -10.44
C ILE A 5 -0.70 9.14 -9.38
N ARG A 6 -1.95 8.89 -9.78
CA ARG A 6 -3.01 8.40 -8.88
C ARG A 6 -2.66 7.01 -8.33
N ASP A 7 -2.30 6.07 -9.19
CA ASP A 7 -1.88 4.70 -8.80
C ASP A 7 -0.72 4.74 -7.79
N LYS A 8 0.25 5.64 -8.00
CA LYS A 8 1.37 5.81 -7.07
C LYS A 8 0.94 6.39 -5.72
N ALA A 9 0.02 7.37 -5.74
CA ALA A 9 -0.50 8.00 -4.52
C ALA A 9 -1.39 7.04 -3.72
N GLU A 10 -2.27 6.31 -4.39
CA GLU A 10 -3.11 5.26 -3.77
C GLU A 10 -2.25 4.14 -3.21
N GLY A 11 -1.23 3.68 -3.94
CA GLY A 11 -0.29 2.69 -3.44
C GLY A 11 0.44 3.13 -2.16
N ALA A 12 0.90 4.39 -2.13
CA ALA A 12 1.53 4.96 -0.92
C ALA A 12 0.54 5.10 0.25
N PHE A 13 -0.72 5.45 -0.04
CA PHE A 13 -1.76 5.54 0.98
C PHE A 13 -2.03 4.16 1.62
N HIS A 14 -2.19 3.11 0.81
CA HIS A 14 -2.35 1.74 1.29
C HIS A 14 -1.12 1.23 2.05
N GLU A 15 0.09 1.60 1.63
CA GLU A 15 1.32 1.26 2.37
C GLU A 15 1.33 1.85 3.78
N ILE A 16 1.00 3.14 3.91
CA ILE A 16 0.95 3.84 5.20
C ILE A 16 -0.17 3.28 6.07
N LYS A 17 -1.36 3.08 5.50
CA LYS A 17 -2.53 2.55 6.22
C LYS A 17 -2.29 1.13 6.73
N GLY A 18 -1.70 0.27 5.89
CA GLY A 18 -1.31 -1.07 6.29
C GLY A 18 -0.26 -1.07 7.39
N THR A 19 0.75 -0.21 7.30
CA THR A 19 1.76 -0.05 8.36
C THR A 19 1.14 0.40 9.68
N ALA A 20 0.17 1.32 9.64
CA ALA A 20 -0.54 1.77 10.84
C ALA A 20 -1.36 0.63 11.48
N LYS A 21 -2.04 -0.19 10.69
CA LYS A 21 -2.77 -1.39 11.16
C LYS A 21 -1.83 -2.45 11.72
N GLU A 22 -0.71 -2.71 11.06
CA GLU A 22 0.33 -3.65 11.52
C GLU A 22 0.82 -3.26 12.93
N ILE A 23 1.19 -1.98 13.11
CA ILE A 23 1.61 -1.45 14.41
C ILE A 23 0.48 -1.51 15.44
N ALA A 24 -0.75 -1.16 15.05
CA ALA A 24 -1.90 -1.23 15.94
C ALA A 24 -2.20 -2.68 16.37
N GLY A 25 -2.07 -3.67 15.47
CA GLY A 25 -2.23 -5.08 15.78
C GLY A 25 -1.20 -5.55 16.81
N ILE A 26 0.08 -5.23 16.59
CA ILE A 26 1.16 -5.53 17.54
C ILE A 26 0.89 -4.90 18.93
N LEU A 27 0.46 -3.64 18.96
CA LEU A 27 0.20 -2.93 20.23
C LEU A 27 -0.99 -3.48 21.01
N ASN A 28 -1.99 -4.02 20.31
CA ASN A 28 -3.21 -4.56 20.92
C ASN A 28 -3.19 -6.09 21.05
N GLU A 29 -2.06 -6.75 20.71
CA GLU A 29 -1.95 -8.22 20.65
C GLU A 29 -3.03 -8.85 19.75
N ASP A 30 -3.39 -8.15 18.66
CA ASP A 30 -4.42 -8.54 17.70
C ASP A 30 -3.77 -9.06 16.39
N PRO A 31 -3.68 -10.39 16.22
CA PRO A 31 -3.03 -11.00 15.05
C PRO A 31 -3.82 -10.81 13.75
N GLU A 32 -5.14 -10.60 13.83
CA GLU A 32 -5.97 -10.34 12.64
C GLU A 32 -5.66 -8.93 12.10
N LEU A 33 -5.59 -7.94 12.98
CA LEU A 33 -5.27 -6.57 12.64
C LEU A 33 -3.81 -6.42 12.14
N GLU A 34 -2.88 -7.17 12.74
CA GLU A 34 -1.48 -7.22 12.27
C GLU A 34 -1.40 -7.76 10.83
N THR A 35 -2.10 -8.87 10.57
CA THR A 35 -2.12 -9.54 9.26
C THR A 35 -2.79 -8.67 8.21
N GLU A 36 -3.94 -8.06 8.54
CA GLU A 36 -4.64 -7.13 7.64
C GLU A 36 -3.75 -5.93 7.29
N GLY A 37 -2.99 -5.43 8.27
CA GLY A 37 -2.01 -4.37 8.05
C GLY A 37 -0.89 -4.77 7.10
N SER A 38 -0.32 -5.96 7.31
CA SER A 38 0.70 -6.54 6.42
C SER A 38 0.19 -6.69 4.98
N ASP A 39 -1.01 -7.23 4.81
CA ASP A 39 -1.62 -7.43 3.48
C ASP A 39 -1.89 -6.10 2.77
N GLU A 40 -2.47 -5.12 3.48
CA GLU A 40 -2.76 -3.79 2.92
C GLU A 40 -1.46 -3.05 2.54
N LYS A 41 -0.40 -3.21 3.34
CA LYS A 41 0.93 -2.67 3.06
C LYS A 41 1.56 -3.27 1.81
N ILE A 42 1.44 -4.59 1.63
CA ILE A 42 1.94 -5.29 0.43
C ILE A 42 1.15 -4.85 -0.80
N ALA A 43 -0.18 -4.79 -0.71
CA ALA A 43 -1.04 -4.34 -1.81
C ALA A 43 -0.68 -2.90 -2.25
N GLY A 44 -0.45 -2.00 -1.30
CA GLY A 44 -0.01 -0.63 -1.59
C GLY A 44 1.32 -0.57 -2.35
N LYS A 45 2.31 -1.34 -1.92
CA LYS A 45 3.61 -1.45 -2.62
C LYS A 45 3.48 -1.98 -4.05
N VAL A 46 2.61 -2.98 -4.25
CA VAL A 46 2.35 -3.54 -5.58
C VAL A 46 1.71 -2.50 -6.49
N GLN A 47 0.68 -1.79 -6.01
CA GLN A 47 0.01 -0.74 -6.79
C GLN A 47 0.97 0.41 -7.14
N ALA A 48 1.81 0.83 -6.18
CA ALA A 48 2.83 1.86 -6.42
C ALA A 48 3.83 1.43 -7.52
N LYS A 49 4.29 0.17 -7.51
CA LYS A 49 5.15 -0.39 -8.56
C LYS A 49 4.45 -0.42 -9.92
N ILE A 50 3.18 -0.81 -9.97
CA ILE A 50 2.38 -0.79 -11.21
C ILE A 50 2.26 0.64 -11.76
N GLY A 51 2.01 1.63 -10.89
CA GLY A 51 1.98 3.04 -11.26
C GLY A 51 3.31 3.54 -11.82
N GLN A 52 4.44 3.09 -11.26
CA GLN A 52 5.77 3.39 -11.80
C GLN A 52 6.00 2.75 -13.18
N ILE A 53 5.62 1.49 -13.37
CA ILE A 53 5.73 0.79 -14.66
C ILE A 53 4.90 1.51 -15.73
N LYS A 54 3.66 1.90 -15.42
CA LYS A 54 2.81 2.71 -16.32
C LYS A 54 3.47 4.04 -16.71
N THR A 55 4.09 4.71 -15.73
CA THR A 55 4.83 5.97 -15.96
C THR A 55 6.00 5.78 -16.92
N VAL A 56 6.81 4.73 -16.72
CA VAL A 56 7.97 4.42 -17.59
C VAL A 56 7.52 4.01 -19.00
N LEU A 57 6.44 3.25 -19.10
CA LEU A 57 5.87 2.82 -20.39
C LEU A 57 5.06 3.91 -21.11
N GLY A 58 4.93 5.11 -20.53
CA GLY A 58 4.22 6.25 -21.13
C GLY A 58 2.72 6.05 -21.32
N LYS A 59 2.13 5.04 -20.67
CA LYS A 59 0.69 4.71 -20.73
C LYS A 59 -0.01 5.25 -19.48
#